data_AF-A0A9E0MJS3-F1
#
_entry.id   AF-A0A9E0MJS3-F1
#
_cell.length_a   1.000
_cell.length_b   1.000
_cell.length_c   1.000
_cell.angle_alpha   90.00
_cell.angle_beta   90.00
_cell.angle_gamma   90.00
#
_symmetry.space_group_name_H-M   'P 1'
#
loop_
_entity.id
_entity.type
_entity.pdbx_description
1 polymer ?
#
loop_
_entity_poly.entity_id
_entity_poly.type
_entity_poly.pdbx_seq_one_letter_code
_entity_poly.pdbx_strand_id
1 'polypeptide(L)'
;MNRWLITLVALSAACGSDADPPARDPIGPTEPEPGRRVRRLSAEQFARSLQIATGQTWSRYQTYAETLGRPDFGELTDQGLELSVTFDKLVHDAAREACGRAVDLDRTGGSTVILRDARPADRGDRAKYIANLKYLMMRFLGVHIEADDDPRLTPWLTLLDGEPVPTTDVTMATRWKAVCIGLVTHPDFLTY
;
A
#
# COMPACT_ATOMS: atom_id res chain seq x y z
N MET A 1 -41.08 5.79 -64.19
CA MET A 1 -41.68 4.80 -65.12
C MET A 1 -41.84 3.47 -64.39
N ASN A 2 -43.07 2.94 -64.38
CA ASN A 2 -43.52 1.54 -64.19
C ASN A 2 -43.25 0.84 -62.83
N ARG A 3 -44.30 0.65 -62.00
CA ARG A 3 -45.32 -0.46 -61.96
C ARG A 3 -44.83 -1.62 -61.08
N TRP A 4 -45.28 -1.72 -59.82
CA TRP A 4 -46.44 -2.51 -59.35
C TRP A 4 -46.43 -3.99 -59.77
N LEU A 5 -46.21 -4.88 -58.80
CA LEU A 5 -47.02 -6.10 -58.62
C LEU A 5 -46.94 -6.58 -57.17
N ILE A 6 -48.12 -6.56 -56.57
CA ILE A 6 -48.49 -7.03 -55.23
C ILE A 6 -48.59 -8.56 -55.27
N THR A 7 -48.12 -9.25 -54.23
CA THR A 7 -48.65 -10.57 -53.87
C THR A 7 -48.99 -10.55 -52.39
N LEU A 8 -50.29 -10.59 -52.10
CA LEU A 8 -50.86 -10.84 -50.78
C LEU A 8 -50.60 -12.30 -50.39
N VAL A 9 -50.09 -12.53 -49.19
CA VAL A 9 -50.30 -13.77 -48.44
C VAL A 9 -51.01 -13.38 -47.16
N ALA A 10 -52.21 -13.92 -46.98
CA ALA A 10 -52.99 -13.85 -45.75
C ALA A 10 -52.80 -15.15 -44.94
N LEU A 11 -53.32 -15.14 -43.71
CA LEU A 11 -53.25 -16.12 -42.61
C LEU A 11 -52.08 -15.86 -41.65
N SER A 12 -52.26 -15.82 -40.33
CA SER A 12 -53.42 -16.07 -39.47
C SER A 12 -53.07 -15.60 -38.06
N ALA A 13 -54.05 -15.05 -37.34
CA ALA A 13 -53.94 -14.74 -35.93
C ALA A 13 -53.71 -16.02 -35.11
N ALA A 14 -52.76 -15.97 -34.17
CA ALA A 14 -52.75 -16.79 -32.97
C ALA A 14 -52.19 -15.93 -31.83
N CYS A 15 -53.09 -15.41 -30.99
CA CYS A 15 -52.76 -14.90 -29.67
C CYS A 15 -52.43 -16.09 -28.76
N GLY A 16 -51.43 -15.92 -27.91
CA GLY A 16 -51.31 -16.64 -26.64
C GLY A 16 -50.32 -17.79 -26.61
N SER A 17 -49.16 -17.54 -26.03
CA SER A 17 -48.58 -18.46 -25.05
C SER A 17 -47.78 -17.65 -24.05
N ASP A 18 -48.19 -17.72 -22.79
CA ASP A 18 -47.52 -17.19 -21.62
C ASP A 18 -46.02 -17.55 -21.67
N ALA A 19 -45.18 -16.55 -21.98
CA ALA A 19 -43.76 -16.68 -21.77
C ALA A 19 -43.51 -16.39 -20.30
N ASP A 20 -43.18 -17.43 -19.54
CA ASP A 20 -42.61 -17.29 -18.20
C ASP A 20 -41.49 -16.23 -18.26
N PRO A 21 -41.48 -15.23 -17.36
CA PRO A 21 -40.38 -14.27 -17.34
C PRO A 21 -39.07 -15.06 -17.17
N PRO A 22 -37.98 -14.65 -17.85
CA PRO A 22 -36.70 -15.35 -17.75
C PRO A 22 -36.35 -15.48 -16.27
N ALA A 23 -36.14 -16.73 -15.84
CA ALA A 23 -35.79 -17.04 -14.46
C ALA A 23 -34.63 -16.12 -14.05
N ARG A 24 -34.89 -15.21 -13.10
CA ARG A 24 -33.81 -14.44 -12.49
C ARG A 24 -32.90 -15.45 -11.82
N ASP A 25 -31.61 -15.39 -12.15
CA ASP A 25 -30.60 -16.11 -11.39
C ASP A 25 -30.86 -15.90 -9.90
N PRO A 26 -30.79 -16.96 -9.08
CA PRO A 26 -31.06 -16.83 -7.66
C PRO A 26 -30.14 -15.76 -7.08
N ILE A 27 -30.74 -14.70 -6.52
CA ILE A 27 -30.05 -13.76 -5.63
C ILE A 27 -29.83 -14.50 -4.30
N GLY A 28 -29.03 -15.56 -4.34
CA GLY A 28 -28.38 -16.09 -3.15
C GLY A 28 -27.15 -15.23 -2.86
N PRO A 29 -26.67 -15.17 -1.62
CA PRO A 29 -25.34 -14.65 -1.38
C PRO A 29 -24.39 -15.53 -2.20
N THR A 30 -23.80 -14.97 -3.26
CA THR A 30 -22.60 -15.55 -3.84
C THR A 30 -21.55 -15.40 -2.75
N GLU A 31 -21.43 -16.39 -1.86
CA GLU A 31 -20.23 -16.50 -1.04
C GLU A 31 -19.09 -16.58 -2.04
N PRO A 32 -18.25 -15.54 -2.16
CA PRO A 32 -17.13 -15.63 -3.06
C PRO A 32 -16.32 -16.84 -2.60
N GLU A 33 -15.93 -17.69 -3.56
CA GLU A 33 -14.89 -18.71 -3.38
C GLU A 33 -13.83 -18.14 -2.42
N PRO A 34 -13.45 -18.84 -1.33
CA PRO A 34 -12.45 -18.35 -0.40
C PRO A 34 -11.07 -18.31 -1.07
N GLY A 35 -10.87 -17.36 -1.98
CA GLY A 35 -9.55 -16.88 -2.33
C GLY A 35 -8.88 -16.38 -1.05
N ARG A 36 -7.56 -16.47 -0.98
CA ARG A 36 -6.76 -15.90 0.11
C ARG A 36 -7.08 -14.41 0.21
N ARG A 37 -8.02 -14.04 1.09
CA ARG A 37 -8.34 -12.65 1.38
C ARG A 37 -7.06 -11.98 1.85
N VAL A 38 -6.73 -10.84 1.27
CA VAL A 38 -5.58 -10.03 1.71
C VAL A 38 -5.75 -9.77 3.21
N ARG A 39 -4.81 -10.23 4.03
CA ARG A 39 -4.81 -9.98 5.47
C ARG A 39 -3.72 -8.99 5.78
N ARG A 40 -3.98 -8.07 6.70
CA ARG A 40 -2.88 -7.26 7.23
C ARG A 40 -2.04 -8.09 8.21
N LEU A 41 -0.82 -7.62 8.45
CA LEU A 41 0.04 -8.11 9.51
C LEU A 41 -0.65 -7.99 10.87
N SER A 42 -0.35 -8.95 11.73
CA SER A 42 -0.66 -8.85 13.15
C SER A 42 0.03 -7.66 13.81
N ALA A 43 -0.47 -7.21 14.96
CA ALA A 43 0.17 -6.14 15.74
C ALA A 43 1.67 -6.43 16.00
N GLU A 44 1.99 -7.67 16.36
CA GLU A 44 3.36 -8.13 16.63
C GLU A 44 4.21 -8.22 15.35
N GLN A 45 3.64 -8.77 14.27
CA GLN A 45 4.31 -8.85 12.98
C GLN A 45 4.63 -7.46 12.44
N PHE A 46 3.68 -6.52 12.53
CA PHE A 46 3.90 -5.13 12.13
C PHE A 46 5.02 -4.49 12.96
N ALA A 47 4.95 -4.55 14.29
CA ALA A 47 5.96 -3.96 15.17
C ALA A 47 7.35 -4.54 14.93
N ARG A 48 7.43 -5.86 14.70
CA ARG A 48 8.69 -6.54 14.40
C ARG A 48 9.23 -6.17 13.02
N SER A 49 8.37 -6.15 12.00
CA SER A 49 8.75 -5.79 10.64
C SER A 49 9.22 -4.34 10.57
N LEU A 50 8.54 -3.43 11.26
CA LEU A 50 8.96 -2.03 11.40
C LEU A 50 10.35 -1.93 12.04
N GLN A 51 10.60 -2.67 13.12
CA GLN A 51 11.90 -2.68 13.77
C GLN A 51 13.00 -3.22 12.87
N ILE A 52 12.75 -4.30 12.13
CA ILE A 52 13.72 -4.86 11.20
C ILE A 52 14.00 -3.87 10.07
N ALA A 53 12.95 -3.30 9.47
CA ALA A 53 13.08 -2.42 8.32
C ALA A 53 13.73 -1.07 8.67
N THR A 54 13.46 -0.50 9.84
CA THR A 54 13.98 0.82 10.23
C THR A 54 15.16 0.76 11.20
N GLY A 55 15.40 -0.39 11.84
CA GLY A 55 16.31 -0.50 12.98
C GLY A 55 15.75 0.12 14.26
N GLN A 56 14.53 0.66 14.23
CA GLN A 56 13.93 1.43 15.32
C GLN A 56 12.66 0.76 15.82
N THR A 57 12.51 0.65 17.14
CA THR A 57 11.27 0.22 17.77
C THR A 57 10.16 1.28 17.66
N TRP A 58 8.91 0.91 17.95
CA TRP A 58 7.89 1.90 18.28
C TRP A 58 7.69 1.91 19.78
N SER A 59 8.07 3.00 20.45
CA SER A 59 8.11 3.06 21.92
C SER A 59 6.73 2.87 22.56
N ARG A 60 5.67 3.23 21.82
CA ARG A 60 4.27 3.17 22.28
C ARG A 60 3.56 1.87 21.89
N TYR A 61 4.28 0.89 21.35
CA TYR A 61 3.68 -0.37 20.91
C TYR A 61 2.86 -1.05 22.02
N GLN A 62 3.43 -1.19 23.23
CA GLN A 62 2.73 -1.87 24.32
C GLN A 62 1.44 -1.15 24.74
N THR A 63 1.40 0.18 24.63
CA THR A 63 0.22 0.99 24.94
C THR A 63 -0.91 0.78 23.93
N TYR A 64 -0.60 0.48 22.67
CA TYR A 64 -1.58 0.41 21.58
C TYR A 64 -1.75 -0.98 20.98
N ALA A 65 -1.09 -2.00 21.52
CA ALA A 65 -1.08 -3.34 20.94
C ALA A 65 -2.49 -3.96 20.88
N GLU A 66 -3.30 -3.81 21.93
CA GLU A 66 -4.70 -4.25 21.93
C GLU A 66 -5.53 -3.50 20.88
N THR A 67 -5.35 -2.18 20.77
CA THR A 67 -6.00 -1.36 19.74
C THR A 67 -5.58 -1.74 18.32
N LEU A 68 -4.37 -2.26 18.14
CA LEU A 68 -3.88 -2.83 16.87
C LEU A 68 -4.44 -4.24 16.59
N GLY A 69 -5.23 -4.81 17.50
CA GLY A 69 -5.84 -6.13 17.36
C GLY A 69 -5.02 -7.26 17.98
N ARG A 70 -4.08 -6.99 18.89
CA ARG A 70 -3.47 -8.05 19.71
C ARG A 70 -4.53 -8.62 20.66
N PRO A 71 -4.74 -9.94 20.70
CA PRO A 71 -5.67 -10.55 21.65
C PRO A 71 -5.19 -10.36 23.09
N ASP A 72 -6.14 -10.19 24.01
CA ASP A 72 -5.90 -10.15 25.46
C ASP A 72 -6.10 -11.52 26.14
N PHE A 73 -6.70 -12.48 25.42
CA PHE A 73 -7.07 -13.82 25.88
C PHE A 73 -7.97 -13.87 27.13
N GLY A 74 -8.51 -12.74 27.57
CA GLY A 74 -9.54 -12.64 28.60
C GLY A 74 -10.93 -12.45 27.97
N GLU A 75 -11.06 -11.48 27.08
CA GLU A 75 -12.30 -11.13 26.37
C GLU A 75 -12.16 -11.35 24.86
N LEU A 76 -10.96 -11.16 24.30
CA LEU A 76 -10.66 -11.33 22.88
C LEU A 76 -9.60 -12.41 22.66
N THR A 77 -10.02 -13.55 22.13
CA THR A 77 -9.13 -14.68 21.79
C THR A 77 -8.61 -14.62 20.35
N ASP A 78 -9.35 -13.94 19.47
CA ASP A 78 -9.00 -13.83 18.06
C ASP A 78 -8.20 -12.57 17.77
N GLN A 79 -7.24 -12.70 16.85
CA GLN A 79 -6.44 -11.58 16.40
C GLN A 79 -7.21 -10.75 15.37
N GLY A 80 -7.27 -9.44 15.60
CA GLY A 80 -7.78 -8.51 14.60
C GLY A 80 -6.83 -8.43 13.41
N LEU A 81 -7.26 -8.93 12.24
CA LEU A 81 -6.50 -8.90 10.98
C LEU A 81 -7.19 -8.09 9.87
N GLU A 82 -8.25 -7.37 10.21
CA GLU A 82 -8.96 -6.46 9.32
C GLU A 82 -8.27 -5.10 9.26
N LEU A 83 -8.20 -4.50 8.07
CA LEU A 83 -7.63 -3.17 7.87
C LEU A 83 -8.63 -2.10 8.32
N SER A 84 -8.58 -1.73 9.60
CA SER A 84 -9.44 -0.69 10.18
C SER A 84 -8.79 0.69 10.11
N VAL A 85 -9.61 1.74 10.17
CA VAL A 85 -9.14 3.15 10.27
C VAL A 85 -8.23 3.34 11.49
N THR A 86 -8.54 2.68 12.60
CA THR A 86 -7.72 2.74 13.81
C THR A 86 -6.35 2.12 13.60
N PHE A 87 -6.29 0.96 12.93
CA PHE A 87 -5.02 0.34 12.56
C PHE A 87 -4.19 1.26 11.67
N ASP A 88 -4.79 1.80 10.60
CA ASP A 88 -4.11 2.69 9.65
C ASP A 88 -3.50 3.91 10.34
N LYS A 89 -4.27 4.56 11.23
CA LYS A 89 -3.78 5.70 12.02
C LYS A 89 -2.58 5.33 12.88
N LEU A 90 -2.65 4.20 13.59
CA LEU A 90 -1.57 3.76 14.49
C LEU A 90 -0.31 3.34 13.70
N VAL A 91 -0.48 2.74 12.52
CA VAL A 91 0.63 2.46 11.60
C VAL A 91 1.32 3.74 11.17
N HIS A 92 0.56 4.78 10.80
CA HIS A 92 1.13 6.08 10.44
C HIS A 92 1.86 6.75 11.62
N ASP A 93 1.33 6.65 12.84
CA ASP A 93 2.00 7.17 14.04
C ASP A 93 3.30 6.42 14.34
N ALA A 94 3.28 5.09 14.24
CA ALA A 94 4.46 4.25 14.41
C ALA A 94 5.52 4.53 13.34
N ALA A 95 5.11 4.69 12.07
CA ALA A 95 5.99 5.04 10.96
C ALA A 95 6.66 6.40 11.18
N ARG A 96 5.90 7.43 11.57
CA ARG A 96 6.45 8.79 11.83
C ARG A 96 7.52 8.79 12.92
N GLU A 97 7.31 7.99 13.97
CA GLU A 97 8.26 7.85 15.08
C GLU A 97 9.50 7.04 14.66
N ALA A 98 9.32 5.83 14.15
CA ALA A 98 10.42 4.94 13.80
C ALA A 98 11.27 5.50 12.65
N CYS A 99 10.65 5.96 11.56
CA CYS A 99 11.38 6.57 10.43
C CYS A 99 12.05 7.89 10.83
N GLY A 100 11.44 8.68 11.71
CA GLY A 100 12.06 9.90 12.23
C GLY A 100 13.38 9.60 12.93
N ARG A 101 13.36 8.68 13.90
CA ARG A 101 14.56 8.26 14.63
C ARG A 101 15.60 7.61 13.72
N ALA A 102 15.17 6.80 12.75
CA ALA A 102 16.08 6.12 11.84
C ALA A 102 16.85 7.13 10.96
N VAL A 103 16.15 8.08 10.36
CA VAL A 103 16.77 9.14 9.53
C VAL A 103 17.67 10.06 10.37
N ASP A 104 17.26 10.41 11.60
CA ASP A 104 18.09 11.22 12.49
C ASP A 104 19.39 10.51 12.88
N LEU A 105 19.32 9.21 13.14
CA LEU A 105 20.49 8.39 13.46
C LEU A 105 21.42 8.25 12.26
N ASP A 106 20.87 8.00 11.07
CA ASP A 106 21.67 7.88 9.85
C ASP A 106 22.36 9.20 9.49
N ARG A 107 21.65 10.33 9.62
CA ARG A 107 22.20 11.67 9.32
C ARG A 107 23.39 12.02 10.22
N THR A 108 23.38 11.52 11.45
CA THR A 108 24.48 11.73 12.42
C THR A 108 25.59 10.68 12.29
N GLY A 109 25.47 9.74 11.35
CA GLY A 109 26.45 8.68 11.11
C GLY A 109 26.40 7.55 12.12
N GLY A 110 25.39 7.51 12.98
CA GLY A 110 25.20 6.42 13.96
C GLY A 110 24.62 5.14 13.35
N SER A 111 24.12 5.21 12.11
CA SER A 111 23.65 4.06 11.33
C SER A 111 23.59 4.37 9.83
N THR A 112 23.15 3.41 9.02
CA THR A 112 22.94 3.53 7.56
C THR A 112 21.73 2.73 7.09
N VAL A 113 20.65 2.72 7.87
CA VAL A 113 19.50 1.85 7.61
C VAL A 113 18.59 2.39 6.51
N ILE A 114 18.26 3.68 6.54
CA ILE A 114 17.41 4.38 5.58
C ILE A 114 18.24 5.13 4.52
N LEU A 115 19.39 5.67 4.93
CA LEU A 115 20.31 6.47 4.12
C LEU A 115 21.60 5.68 3.85
N ARG A 116 21.45 4.53 3.19
CA ARG A 116 22.57 3.62 2.91
C ARG A 116 23.46 4.16 1.79
N ASP A 117 22.83 4.53 0.68
CA ASP A 117 23.51 4.92 -0.55
C ASP A 117 23.36 6.41 -0.89
N ALA A 118 22.61 7.16 -0.06
CA ALA A 118 22.41 8.60 -0.18
C ALA A 118 22.54 9.28 1.19
N ARG A 119 22.89 10.56 1.20
CA ARG A 119 22.91 11.44 2.37
C ARG A 119 22.14 12.72 2.08
N PRO A 120 21.71 13.49 3.09
CA PRO A 120 21.06 14.77 2.86
C PRO A 120 21.93 15.76 2.08
N ALA A 121 23.25 15.66 2.23
CA ALA A 121 24.24 16.44 1.51
C ALA A 121 24.33 16.10 0.00
N ASP A 122 23.87 14.92 -0.43
CA ASP A 122 23.84 14.47 -1.84
C ASP A 122 22.66 15.09 -2.60
N ARG A 123 22.22 16.27 -2.16
CA ARG A 123 21.05 16.95 -2.73
C ARG A 123 21.29 17.33 -4.20
N GLY A 124 20.41 16.86 -5.08
CA GLY A 124 20.54 16.98 -6.53
C GLY A 124 21.31 15.84 -7.22
N ASP A 125 21.90 14.91 -6.48
CA ASP A 125 22.52 13.70 -7.05
C ASP A 125 21.46 12.60 -7.26
N ARG A 126 20.86 12.60 -8.45
CA ARG A 126 19.81 11.64 -8.80
C ARG A 126 20.30 10.19 -8.79
N ALA A 127 21.57 9.93 -9.11
CA ALA A 127 22.11 8.56 -9.10
C ALA A 127 22.14 7.99 -7.68
N LYS A 128 22.51 8.82 -6.69
CA LYS A 128 22.44 8.46 -5.26
C LYS A 128 21.01 8.18 -4.81
N TYR A 129 20.04 8.97 -5.29
CA TYR A 129 18.63 8.75 -4.95
C TYR A 129 18.13 7.42 -5.47
N ILE A 130 18.39 7.12 -6.74
CA ILE A 130 17.98 5.87 -7.38
C ILE A 130 18.61 4.68 -6.65
N ALA A 131 19.92 4.70 -6.38
CA ALA A 131 20.61 3.64 -5.66
C ALA A 131 19.97 3.39 -4.28
N ASN A 132 19.74 4.44 -3.51
CA ASN A 132 19.14 4.32 -2.18
C ASN A 132 17.68 3.84 -2.24
N LEU A 133 16.89 4.31 -3.20
CA LEU A 133 15.52 3.84 -3.40
C LEU A 133 15.46 2.36 -3.78
N LYS A 134 16.32 1.87 -4.67
CA LYS A 134 16.40 0.44 -5.01
C LYS A 134 16.68 -0.41 -3.77
N TYR A 135 17.61 0.04 -2.93
CA TYR A 135 17.88 -0.60 -1.64
C TYR A 135 16.64 -0.59 -0.73
N LEU A 136 15.94 0.54 -0.61
CA LEU A 136 14.75 0.66 0.23
C LEU A 136 13.57 -0.18 -0.29
N MET A 137 13.37 -0.25 -1.61
CA MET A 137 12.33 -1.09 -2.24
C MET A 137 12.56 -2.57 -1.91
N MET A 138 13.81 -3.03 -1.99
CA MET A 138 14.16 -4.39 -1.60
C MET A 138 13.98 -4.61 -0.09
N ARG A 139 14.39 -3.64 0.74
CA ARG A 139 14.36 -3.77 2.19
C ARG A 139 12.95 -3.78 2.78
N PHE A 140 12.07 -2.90 2.29
CA PHE A 140 10.71 -2.76 2.82
C PHE A 140 9.74 -3.68 2.11
N LEU A 141 9.80 -3.75 0.78
CA LEU A 141 8.77 -4.41 -0.03
C LEU A 141 9.25 -5.75 -0.61
N GLY A 142 10.51 -6.14 -0.39
CA GLY A 142 11.08 -7.35 -1.00
C GLY A 142 11.23 -7.26 -2.52
N VAL A 143 11.18 -6.05 -3.08
CA VAL A 143 11.18 -5.82 -4.53
C VAL A 143 12.58 -5.48 -5.02
N HIS A 144 13.16 -6.36 -5.84
CA HIS A 144 14.40 -6.08 -6.54
C HIS A 144 14.13 -5.25 -7.81
N ILE A 145 14.88 -4.16 -8.00
CA ILE A 145 14.77 -3.26 -9.15
C ILE A 145 16.15 -3.11 -9.79
N GLU A 146 16.31 -3.60 -11.01
CA GLU A 146 17.58 -3.54 -11.75
C GLU A 146 17.68 -2.26 -12.59
N ALA A 147 16.61 -1.86 -13.29
CA ALA A 147 16.60 -0.71 -14.18
C ALA A 147 16.53 0.62 -13.40
N ASP A 148 17.29 1.63 -13.81
CA ASP A 148 17.31 2.96 -13.18
C ASP A 148 16.05 3.80 -13.49
N ASP A 149 15.37 3.48 -14.58
CA ASP A 149 14.16 4.14 -15.08
C ASP A 149 12.87 3.36 -14.76
N ASP A 150 12.94 2.38 -13.85
CA ASP A 150 11.77 1.60 -13.44
C ASP A 150 10.65 2.52 -12.91
N PRO A 151 9.42 2.42 -13.46
CA PRO A 151 8.33 3.34 -13.13
C PRO A 151 7.91 3.29 -11.65
N ARG A 152 8.24 2.20 -10.93
CA ARG A 152 7.98 2.10 -9.48
C ARG A 152 8.81 3.07 -8.66
N LEU A 153 9.92 3.59 -9.20
CA LEU A 153 10.76 4.60 -8.55
C LEU A 153 10.18 6.01 -8.69
N THR A 154 9.36 6.27 -9.71
CA THR A 154 8.90 7.62 -10.08
C THR A 154 8.17 8.36 -8.96
N PRO A 155 7.22 7.77 -8.20
CA PRO A 155 6.54 8.50 -7.12
C PRO A 155 7.50 8.97 -6.02
N TRP A 156 8.50 8.14 -5.71
CA TRP A 156 9.50 8.44 -4.68
C TRP A 156 10.51 9.47 -5.14
N LEU A 157 10.97 9.36 -6.40
CA LEU A 157 11.83 10.37 -7.01
C LEU A 157 11.13 11.72 -7.06
N THR A 158 9.85 11.77 -7.42
CA THR A 158 9.05 13.01 -7.43
C THR A 158 9.03 13.68 -6.06
N LEU A 159 8.92 12.90 -4.98
CA LEU A 159 8.99 13.41 -3.61
C LEU A 159 10.38 13.97 -3.25
N LEU A 160 11.44 13.31 -3.71
CA LEU A 160 12.84 13.74 -3.48
C LEU A 160 13.20 14.98 -4.32
N ASP A 161 12.68 15.09 -5.54
CA ASP A 161 12.90 16.19 -6.48
C ASP A 161 12.02 17.42 -6.24
N GLY A 162 11.07 17.33 -5.30
CA GLY A 162 10.06 18.37 -5.10
C GLY A 162 10.64 19.76 -4.79
N GLU A 163 9.78 20.77 -4.79
CA GLU A 163 10.10 22.13 -4.34
C GLU A 163 10.11 22.23 -2.79
N PRO A 164 10.78 23.23 -2.19
CA PRO A 164 11.54 24.31 -2.81
C PRO A 164 12.99 23.93 -3.18
N VAL A 165 13.47 24.54 -4.26
CA VAL A 165 14.89 24.62 -4.66
C VAL A 165 15.42 26.04 -4.39
N PRO A 166 16.63 26.23 -3.80
CA PRO A 166 17.59 25.21 -3.39
C PRO A 166 17.14 24.47 -2.12
N THR A 167 17.30 23.15 -2.14
CA THR A 167 16.95 22.30 -0.99
C THR A 167 18.07 22.34 0.06
N THR A 168 17.71 22.38 1.34
CA THR A 168 18.66 22.27 2.45
C THR A 168 18.80 20.82 2.93
N ASP A 169 19.87 20.49 3.65
CA ASP A 169 20.04 19.15 4.24
C ASP A 169 18.89 18.78 5.18
N VAL A 170 18.36 19.75 5.91
CA VAL A 170 17.19 19.56 6.80
C VAL A 170 15.95 19.19 5.98
N THR A 171 15.72 19.88 4.87
CA THR A 171 14.59 19.60 3.96
C THR A 171 14.77 18.24 3.29
N MET A 172 15.98 17.91 2.84
CA MET A 172 16.28 16.63 2.22
C MET A 172 16.12 15.46 3.19
N ALA A 173 16.55 15.61 4.45
CA ALA A 173 16.28 14.63 5.50
C ALA A 173 14.77 14.44 5.74
N THR A 174 13.99 15.53 5.68
CA THR A 174 12.52 15.47 5.79
C THR A 174 11.91 14.68 4.62
N ARG A 175 12.42 14.83 3.39
CA ARG A 175 11.97 14.05 2.23
C ARG A 175 12.31 12.58 2.37
N TRP A 176 13.52 12.22 2.81
CA TRP A 176 13.88 10.83 3.09
C TRP A 176 13.03 10.21 4.20
N LYS A 177 12.70 10.99 5.24
CA LYS A 177 11.74 10.56 6.27
C LYS A 177 10.37 10.27 5.67
N ALA A 178 9.89 11.12 4.76
CA ALA A 178 8.62 10.92 4.07
C ALA A 178 8.64 9.67 3.16
N VAL A 179 9.74 9.39 2.44
CA VAL A 179 9.94 8.13 1.69
C VAL A 179 9.82 6.93 2.63
N CYS A 180 10.55 6.92 3.76
CA CYS A 180 10.48 5.83 4.73
C CYS A 180 9.04 5.62 5.25
N ILE A 181 8.34 6.70 5.60
CA ILE A 181 6.95 6.62 6.06
C ILE A 181 6.08 6.00 4.98
N GLY A 182 6.18 6.48 3.74
CA GLY A 182 5.40 5.97 2.61
C GLY A 182 5.63 4.48 2.34
N LEU A 183 6.87 3.99 2.51
CA LEU A 183 7.20 2.58 2.37
C LEU A 183 6.63 1.73 3.51
N VAL A 184 6.67 2.21 4.76
CA VAL A 184 6.04 1.53 5.90
C VAL A 184 4.51 1.45 5.75
N THR A 185 3.91 2.49 5.19
CA THR A 185 2.44 2.56 5.00
C THR A 185 2.01 1.93 3.68
N HIS A 186 2.93 1.36 2.90
CA HIS A 186 2.61 0.73 1.62
C HIS A 186 1.83 -0.57 1.85
N PRO A 187 0.79 -0.89 1.04
CA PRO A 187 0.03 -2.13 1.18
C PRO A 187 0.90 -3.38 1.21
N ASP A 188 1.92 -3.46 0.34
CA ASP A 188 2.86 -4.60 0.30
C ASP A 188 3.72 -4.74 1.57
N PHE A 189 3.89 -3.68 2.35
CA PHE A 189 4.54 -3.77 3.67
C PHE A 189 3.57 -4.26 4.75
N LEU A 190 2.28 -3.92 4.61
CA LEU A 190 1.27 -4.14 5.64
C LEU A 190 0.49 -5.44 5.47
N THR A 191 0.60 -6.13 4.34
CA THR A 191 -0.30 -7.24 3.98
C THR A 191 0.43 -8.49 3.48
N TYR A 192 -0.24 -9.65 3.56
CA TYR A 192 0.20 -10.96 3.05
C TYR A 192 -0.98 -11.83 2.60
#